data_AF-A0A4S2ADZ7-F1
#
_entry.id   AF-A0A4S2ADZ7-F1
#
_cell.length_a   1.000
_cell.length_b   1.000
_cell.length_c   1.000
_cell.angle_alpha   90.00
_cell.angle_beta   90.00
_cell.angle_gamma   90.00
#
_symmetry.space_group_name_H-M   'P 1'
#
loop_
_entity.id
_entity.type
_entity.pdbx_description
1 polymer ?
#
loop_
_entity_poly.entity_id
_entity_poly.type
_entity_poly.pdbx_seq_one_letter_code
_entity_poly.pdbx_strand_id
1 'polypeptide(L)'
;MYKSIFATRFKECCKEKGYTQEDVANKLNITIDGLKHHLRSGKCTPPPVDLVLKIANILDVDAEYLINKQRICKHYKSETICDVTMLNEESAEVLRYLDINSVDILNEILTHSKFEYMLAQIVHFVCFSRNEEYISYDMGDGSKSPIDTDTETQKALKKYIVTETFSKILDDIYDFHSDTEFEIIKLKDLEIDMIASSIEENDDKEFIDYLIESFQQKLKKLDASDPLCSYSSEYFIQNIASIMKARK
;
A
#
# COMPACT_ATOMS: atom_id res chain seq x y z
N MET A 1 3.95 37.81 9.31
CA MET A 1 4.45 37.40 10.65
C MET A 1 4.49 35.88 10.67
N TYR A 2 5.68 35.26 10.68
CA TYR A 2 5.79 33.79 10.69
C TYR A 2 5.31 33.24 12.04
N LYS A 3 4.23 32.44 12.02
CA LYS A 3 3.77 31.69 13.19
C LYS A 3 4.73 30.51 13.40
N SER A 4 5.16 30.32 14.65
CA SER A 4 5.95 29.14 15.01
C SER A 4 5.12 27.87 14.77
N ILE A 5 5.72 26.86 14.13
CA ILE A 5 5.08 25.55 13.87
C ILE A 5 4.61 24.94 15.19
N PHE A 6 5.47 25.00 16.21
CA PHE A 6 5.18 24.57 17.57
C PHE A 6 3.93 25.26 18.14
N ALA A 7 3.86 26.58 18.06
CA ALA A 7 2.72 27.32 18.60
C ALA A 7 1.40 27.04 17.86
N THR A 8 1.48 26.68 16.58
CA THR A 8 0.31 26.32 15.76
C THR A 8 -0.19 24.94 16.14
N ARG A 9 0.68 23.92 16.07
CA ARG A 9 0.33 22.52 16.35
C ARG A 9 -0.08 22.31 17.80
N PHE A 10 0.56 23.01 18.74
CA PHE A 10 0.15 23.02 20.14
C PHE A 10 -1.32 23.44 20.31
N LYS A 11 -1.74 24.51 19.62
CA LYS A 11 -3.13 25.01 19.70
C LYS A 11 -4.13 24.06 19.05
N GLU A 12 -3.75 23.43 17.95
CA GLU A 12 -4.56 22.42 17.26
C GLU A 12 -4.79 21.21 18.18
N CYS A 13 -3.73 20.66 18.76
CA CYS A 13 -3.81 19.55 19.70
C CYS A 13 -4.65 19.89 20.95
N CYS A 14 -4.50 21.10 21.50
CA CYS A 14 -5.32 21.56 22.62
C CYS A 14 -6.81 21.58 22.25
N LYS A 15 -7.15 22.09 21.06
CA LYS A 15 -8.54 22.15 20.57
C LYS A 15 -9.13 20.75 20.38
N GLU A 16 -8.37 19.84 19.79
CA GLU A 16 -8.81 18.45 19.56
C GLU A 16 -9.03 17.67 20.85
N LYS A 17 -8.13 17.82 21.83
CA LYS A 17 -8.20 17.09 23.11
C LYS A 17 -9.03 17.79 24.19
N GLY A 18 -9.65 18.92 23.84
CA GLY A 18 -10.48 19.69 24.78
C GLY A 18 -9.70 20.35 25.92
N TYR A 19 -8.40 20.59 25.73
CA TYR A 19 -7.56 21.27 26.72
C TYR A 19 -7.48 22.77 26.48
N THR A 20 -7.48 23.55 27.57
CA THR A 20 -7.05 24.94 27.55
C THR A 20 -5.54 25.05 27.73
N GLN A 21 -4.95 26.20 27.39
CA GLN A 21 -3.53 26.45 27.68
C GLN A 21 -3.25 26.41 29.19
N GLU A 22 -4.23 26.77 30.01
CA GLU A 22 -4.14 26.73 31.46
C GLU A 22 -4.09 25.29 31.97
N ASP A 23 -4.92 24.39 31.42
CA ASP A 23 -4.89 22.96 31.78
C ASP A 23 -3.53 22.33 31.50
N VAL A 24 -2.93 22.67 30.36
CA VAL A 24 -1.60 22.17 30.00
C VAL A 24 -0.52 22.78 30.91
N ALA A 25 -0.60 24.08 31.22
CA ALA A 25 0.34 24.73 32.15
C ALA A 25 0.28 24.10 33.55
N ASN A 26 -0.93 23.81 34.04
CA ASN A 26 -1.18 23.16 35.32
C ASN A 26 -0.59 21.73 35.34
N LYS A 27 -0.80 20.94 34.27
CA LYS A 27 -0.21 19.60 34.14
C LYS A 27 1.32 19.62 34.03
N LEU A 28 1.90 20.69 33.49
CA LEU A 28 3.34 20.90 33.40
C LEU A 28 3.96 21.45 34.70
N ASN A 29 3.13 21.85 35.67
CA ASN A 29 3.54 22.56 36.87
C ASN A 29 4.36 23.84 36.56
N ILE A 30 3.90 24.62 35.58
CA ILE A 30 4.48 25.92 35.21
C ILE A 30 3.39 27.01 35.21
N THR A 31 3.80 28.27 35.26
CA THR A 31 2.86 29.37 35.13
C THR A 31 2.34 29.47 33.69
N ILE A 32 1.09 29.91 33.54
CA ILE A 32 0.47 30.13 32.22
C ILE A 32 1.28 31.13 31.37
N ASP A 33 1.90 32.13 32.02
CA ASP A 33 2.77 33.10 31.34
C ASP A 33 4.09 32.47 30.89
N GLY A 34 4.63 31.53 31.67
CA GLY A 34 5.77 30.69 31.29
C GLY A 34 5.48 29.87 30.04
N LEU A 35 4.31 29.24 29.95
CA LEU A 35 3.87 28.52 28.75
C LEU A 35 3.67 29.48 27.56
N LYS A 36 2.94 30.58 27.75
CA LYS A 36 2.67 31.58 26.71
C LYS A 36 3.94 32.18 26.13
N HIS A 37 4.99 32.32 26.93
CA HIS A 37 6.30 32.80 26.47
C HIS A 37 6.87 31.95 25.32
N HIS A 38 6.67 30.63 25.37
CA HIS A 38 7.10 29.69 24.33
C HIS A 38 6.16 29.65 23.11
N LEU A 39 4.94 30.18 23.23
CA LEU A 39 3.91 30.19 22.19
C LEU A 39 3.80 31.52 21.43
N ARG A 40 4.63 32.53 21.77
CA ARG A 40 4.61 33.85 21.13
C ARG A 40 5.08 33.79 19.67
N SER A 41 4.30 34.38 18.78
CA SER A 41 4.65 34.58 17.36
C SER A 41 5.90 35.45 17.22
N GLY A 42 6.88 35.00 16.44
CA GLY A 42 8.15 35.70 16.21
C GLY A 42 9.37 35.12 16.95
N LYS A 43 9.15 34.18 17.89
CA LYS A 43 10.24 33.36 18.43
C LYS A 43 10.47 32.15 17.52
N CYS A 44 11.62 32.10 16.85
CA CYS A 44 12.08 30.92 16.11
C CYS A 44 12.73 29.87 17.00
N THR A 45 12.94 30.16 18.29
CA THR A 45 13.53 29.21 19.23
C THR A 45 12.44 28.27 19.76
N PRO A 46 12.53 26.96 19.50
CA PRO A 46 11.63 25.99 20.11
C PRO A 46 11.81 26.01 21.64
N PRO A 47 10.80 25.55 22.41
CA PRO A 47 10.99 25.31 23.83
C PRO A 47 12.12 24.28 24.07
N PRO A 48 12.68 24.23 25.28
CA PRO A 48 13.62 23.18 25.65
C PRO A 48 13.05 21.78 25.36
N VAL A 49 13.90 20.85 24.93
CA VAL A 49 13.49 19.49 24.53
C VAL A 49 12.67 18.81 25.63
N ASP A 50 13.07 18.94 26.89
CA ASP A 50 12.33 18.39 28.04
C ASP A 50 10.90 18.93 28.16
N LEU A 51 10.69 20.20 27.83
CA LEU A 51 9.38 20.82 27.85
C LEU A 51 8.52 20.33 26.68
N VAL A 52 9.13 20.17 25.50
CA VAL A 52 8.45 19.60 24.32
C VAL A 52 8.00 18.17 24.60
N LEU A 53 8.86 17.32 25.16
CA LEU A 53 8.53 15.93 25.52
C LEU A 53 7.39 15.85 26.53
N LYS A 54 7.40 16.69 27.57
CA LYS A 54 6.32 16.73 28.56
C LYS A 54 5.00 17.19 27.95
N ILE A 55 5.03 18.20 27.08
CA ILE A 55 3.86 18.67 26.35
C ILE A 55 3.33 17.57 25.43
N ALA A 56 4.22 16.89 24.70
CA ALA A 56 3.90 15.78 23.82
C ALA A 56 3.18 14.66 24.57
N ASN A 57 3.66 14.28 25.76
CA ASN A 57 2.99 13.30 26.61
C ASN A 57 1.62 13.76 27.11
N ILE A 58 1.46 15.02 27.51
CA ILE A 58 0.17 15.56 27.98
C ILE A 58 -0.85 15.62 26.84
N LEU A 59 -0.39 16.04 25.68
CA LEU A 59 -1.18 16.12 24.46
C LEU A 59 -1.22 14.79 23.72
N ASP A 60 -0.59 13.74 24.24
CA ASP A 60 -0.48 12.38 23.67
C ASP A 60 -0.28 12.42 22.13
N VAL A 61 0.84 13.02 21.75
CA VAL A 61 1.37 13.15 20.38
C VAL A 61 2.88 12.94 20.42
N ASP A 62 3.52 12.72 19.27
CA ASP A 62 4.98 12.65 19.21
C ASP A 62 5.63 14.02 19.37
N ALA A 63 6.75 14.08 20.09
CA ALA A 63 7.50 15.32 20.28
C ALA A 63 7.97 15.92 18.95
N GLU A 64 8.31 15.07 17.98
CA GLU A 64 8.65 15.47 16.62
C GLU A 64 7.48 16.15 15.90
N TYR A 65 6.24 15.68 16.14
CA TYR A 65 5.05 16.33 15.61
C TYR A 65 4.93 17.77 16.11
N LEU A 66 5.37 18.11 17.33
CA LEU A 66 5.28 19.49 17.79
C LEU A 66 6.31 20.43 17.13
N ILE A 67 7.43 19.92 16.62
CA ILE A 67 8.57 20.76 16.22
C ILE A 67 8.92 20.70 14.72
N ASN A 68 8.57 19.62 14.03
CA ASN A 68 8.99 19.37 12.66
C ASN A 68 8.02 19.97 11.63
N LYS A 69 8.49 20.24 10.41
CA LYS A 69 7.65 20.68 9.27
C LYS A 69 6.80 19.55 8.70
N GLN A 70 7.28 18.32 8.79
CA GLN A 70 6.59 17.12 8.31
C GLN A 70 5.44 16.74 9.26
N ARG A 71 4.34 16.21 8.70
CA ARG A 71 3.13 15.79 9.43
C ARG A 71 3.19 14.29 9.78
N ILE A 72 4.24 13.82 10.42
CA ILE A 72 4.34 12.41 10.85
C ILE A 72 3.81 12.33 12.30
N CYS A 73 3.10 11.24 12.61
CA CYS A 73 1.78 11.21 13.22
C CYS A 73 1.66 11.26 14.76
N LYS A 74 0.39 11.23 15.19
CA LYS A 74 -0.11 10.96 16.54
C LYS A 74 -0.09 9.44 16.77
N HIS A 75 0.19 9.02 18.00
CA HIS A 75 0.22 7.63 18.51
C HIS A 75 -0.44 6.55 17.61
N TYR A 76 0.33 5.52 17.22
CA TYR A 76 -0.01 4.44 16.27
C TYR A 76 -1.35 3.69 16.44
N LYS A 77 -2.07 3.88 17.56
CA LYS A 77 -3.33 3.18 17.85
C LYS A 77 -4.58 3.94 17.37
N SER A 78 -4.42 5.15 16.87
CA SER A 78 -5.52 5.99 16.37
C SER A 78 -5.30 6.51 14.94
N GLU A 79 -4.32 5.96 14.23
CA GLU A 79 -4.00 6.39 12.88
C GLU A 79 -5.05 5.91 11.88
N THR A 80 -5.59 6.85 11.12
CA THR A 80 -6.45 6.58 9.96
C THR A 80 -5.59 6.19 8.77
N ILE A 81 -6.19 5.63 7.71
CA ILE A 81 -5.45 5.32 6.47
C ILE A 81 -4.77 6.56 5.88
N CYS A 82 -5.36 7.74 6.03
CA CYS A 82 -4.78 9.02 5.63
C CYS A 82 -3.54 9.38 6.45
N ASP A 83 -3.52 9.07 7.76
CA ASP A 83 -2.37 9.33 8.63
C ASP A 83 -1.18 8.46 8.24
N VAL A 84 -1.40 7.18 7.93
CA VAL A 84 -0.33 6.24 7.59
C VAL A 84 0.20 6.49 6.16
N THR A 85 -0.69 6.72 5.20
CA THR A 85 -0.32 6.76 3.77
C THR A 85 -0.09 8.16 3.23
N MET A 86 -0.42 9.20 4.00
CA MET A 86 -0.44 10.61 3.56
C MET A 86 -1.40 10.88 2.38
N LEU A 87 -2.33 9.96 2.10
CA LEU A 87 -3.42 10.20 1.16
C LEU A 87 -4.41 11.23 1.71
N ASN A 88 -4.95 12.06 0.82
CA ASN A 88 -6.05 12.96 1.19
C ASN A 88 -7.37 12.19 1.35
N GLU A 89 -8.35 12.80 2.01
CA GLU A 89 -9.66 12.18 2.30
C GLU A 89 -10.38 11.71 1.03
N GLU A 90 -10.29 12.50 -0.04
CA GLU A 90 -10.91 12.15 -1.33
C GLU A 90 -10.32 10.87 -1.92
N SER A 91 -8.99 10.73 -1.88
CA SER A 91 -8.29 9.52 -2.36
C SER A 91 -8.63 8.31 -1.50
N ALA A 92 -8.74 8.48 -0.18
CA ALA A 92 -9.11 7.40 0.73
C ALA A 92 -10.56 6.93 0.54
N GLU A 93 -11.49 7.83 0.25
CA GLU A 93 -12.88 7.46 -0.07
C GLU A 93 -12.98 6.67 -1.37
N VAL A 94 -12.18 6.97 -2.40
CA VAL A 94 -12.11 6.14 -3.63
C VAL A 94 -11.74 4.70 -3.30
N LEU A 95 -10.71 4.50 -2.46
CA LEU A 95 -10.26 3.17 -2.05
C LEU A 95 -11.33 2.38 -1.30
N ARG A 96 -12.21 3.07 -0.57
CA ARG A 96 -13.28 2.45 0.24
C ARG A 96 -14.38 1.79 -0.59
N TYR A 97 -14.59 2.23 -1.82
CA TYR A 97 -15.66 1.73 -2.70
C TYR A 97 -15.18 0.73 -3.77
N LEU A 98 -13.91 0.32 -3.73
CA LEU A 98 -13.40 -0.69 -4.65
C LEU A 98 -13.99 -2.07 -4.33
N ASP A 99 -14.36 -2.81 -5.39
CA ASP A 99 -14.71 -4.22 -5.27
C ASP A 99 -13.45 -5.08 -5.05
N ILE A 100 -13.66 -6.35 -4.67
CA ILE A 100 -12.57 -7.26 -4.30
C ILE A 100 -11.53 -7.45 -5.43
N ASN A 101 -11.97 -7.57 -6.68
CA ASN A 101 -11.06 -7.78 -7.81
C ASN A 101 -10.22 -6.51 -8.07
N SER A 102 -10.87 -5.35 -7.96
CA SER A 102 -10.18 -4.06 -8.06
C SER A 102 -9.13 -3.88 -6.96
N VAL A 103 -9.42 -4.36 -5.73
CA VAL A 103 -8.47 -4.32 -4.60
C VAL A 103 -7.28 -5.26 -4.84
N ASP A 104 -7.52 -6.46 -5.35
CA ASP A 104 -6.45 -7.43 -5.61
C ASP A 104 -5.46 -6.92 -6.66
N ILE A 105 -5.97 -6.45 -7.81
CA ILE A 105 -5.14 -5.86 -8.86
C ILE A 105 -4.42 -4.60 -8.36
N LEU A 106 -5.08 -3.76 -7.55
CA LEU A 106 -4.42 -2.59 -6.96
C LEU A 106 -3.26 -3.01 -6.06
N ASN A 107 -3.42 -4.03 -5.22
CA ASN A 107 -2.35 -4.55 -4.37
C ASN A 107 -1.18 -5.06 -5.20
N GLU A 108 -1.43 -5.78 -6.29
CA GLU A 108 -0.39 -6.26 -7.21
C GLU A 108 0.37 -5.09 -7.86
N ILE A 109 -0.36 -4.06 -8.33
CA ILE A 109 0.27 -2.84 -8.87
C ILE A 109 1.14 -2.15 -7.82
N LEU A 110 0.62 -1.94 -6.61
CA LEU A 110 1.32 -1.23 -5.54
C LEU A 110 2.56 -1.96 -5.04
N THR A 111 2.54 -3.30 -5.07
CA THR A 111 3.66 -4.15 -4.62
C THR A 111 4.63 -4.52 -5.74
N HIS A 112 4.33 -4.14 -6.99
CA HIS A 112 5.19 -4.44 -8.12
C HIS A 112 6.55 -3.75 -8.00
N SER A 113 7.62 -4.47 -8.33
CA SER A 113 9.03 -4.01 -8.20
C SER A 113 9.35 -2.70 -8.94
N LYS A 114 8.59 -2.39 -10.01
CA LYS A 114 8.75 -1.19 -10.84
C LYS A 114 7.86 -0.01 -10.39
N PHE A 115 6.97 -0.21 -9.41
CA PHE A 115 5.98 0.80 -9.01
C PHE A 115 6.63 2.07 -8.45
N GLU A 116 7.58 1.94 -7.52
CA GLU A 116 8.29 3.09 -6.94
C GLU A 116 9.06 3.89 -8.01
N TYR A 117 9.70 3.19 -8.95
CA TYR A 117 10.39 3.82 -10.07
C TYR A 117 9.41 4.59 -10.97
N MET A 118 8.26 4.00 -11.29
CA MET A 118 7.21 4.66 -12.07
C MET A 118 6.73 5.94 -11.39
N LEU A 119 6.46 5.89 -10.08
CA LEU A 119 6.06 7.08 -9.30
C LEU A 119 7.13 8.17 -9.34
N ALA A 120 8.42 7.81 -9.20
CA ALA A 120 9.51 8.77 -9.31
C ALA A 120 9.54 9.44 -10.70
N GLN A 121 9.30 8.70 -11.78
CA GLN A 121 9.22 9.26 -13.13
C GLN A 121 8.01 10.20 -13.30
N ILE A 122 6.87 9.88 -12.69
CA ILE A 122 5.69 10.76 -12.68
C ILE A 122 6.02 12.07 -11.97
N VAL A 123 6.65 12.02 -10.80
CA VAL A 123 7.09 13.22 -10.07
C VAL A 123 8.04 14.05 -10.94
N HIS A 124 9.03 13.41 -11.56
CA HIS A 124 9.98 14.09 -12.46
C HIS A 124 9.27 14.75 -13.65
N PHE A 125 8.26 14.11 -14.24
CA PHE A 125 7.46 14.65 -15.33
C PHE A 125 6.63 15.87 -14.89
N VAL A 126 5.99 15.80 -13.72
CA VAL A 126 5.15 16.88 -13.19
C VAL A 126 5.99 18.07 -12.74
N CYS A 127 7.11 17.85 -12.04
CA CYS A 127 8.03 18.92 -11.63
C CYS A 127 8.68 19.61 -12.84
N PHE A 128 9.07 18.84 -13.87
CA PHE A 128 9.54 19.40 -15.15
C PHE A 128 8.51 20.36 -15.75
N SER A 129 7.22 20.01 -15.67
CA SER A 129 6.14 20.84 -16.20
C SER A 129 5.89 22.12 -15.39
N ARG A 130 6.45 22.25 -14.18
CA ARG A 130 6.23 23.39 -13.26
C ARG A 130 7.41 24.36 -13.13
N ASN A 131 8.55 24.11 -13.79
CA ASN A 131 9.80 24.86 -13.59
C ASN A 131 10.27 24.91 -12.11
N GLU A 132 9.82 23.97 -11.28
CA GLU A 132 10.24 23.87 -9.88
C GLU A 132 11.50 22.98 -9.83
N GLU A 133 12.63 23.55 -9.39
CA GLU A 133 13.87 22.79 -9.18
C GLU A 133 13.62 21.67 -8.17
N TYR A 134 13.70 20.43 -8.65
CA TYR A 134 13.66 19.24 -7.82
C TYR A 134 14.97 19.15 -7.01
N ILE A 135 14.88 19.15 -5.67
CA ILE A 135 16.02 18.80 -4.82
C ILE A 135 16.17 17.27 -4.90
N SER A 136 17.00 16.79 -5.83
CA SER A 136 17.37 15.38 -5.92
C SER A 136 18.25 14.98 -4.74
N TYR A 137 17.88 13.93 -4.02
CA TYR A 137 18.84 13.18 -3.21
C TYR A 137 19.67 12.33 -4.17
N ASP A 138 20.85 12.85 -4.47
CA ASP A 138 21.79 12.31 -5.45
C ASP A 138 22.31 10.93 -5.00
N MET A 139 22.04 9.91 -5.80
CA MET A 139 22.74 8.62 -5.76
C MET A 139 23.38 8.41 -7.13
N GLY A 140 24.61 8.89 -7.29
CA GLY A 140 25.54 8.35 -8.26
C GLY A 140 25.68 9.09 -9.60
N ASP A 141 26.89 9.62 -9.75
CA ASP A 141 27.68 9.90 -10.95
C ASP A 141 27.22 10.96 -11.96
N GLY A 142 28.07 11.97 -12.06
CA GLY A 142 27.91 13.11 -12.93
C GLY A 142 28.31 12.79 -14.36
N SER A 143 27.30 12.70 -15.23
CA SER A 143 27.51 12.96 -16.66
C SER A 143 26.34 13.79 -17.19
N LYS A 144 26.54 15.11 -17.26
CA LYS A 144 25.64 16.01 -18.01
C LYS A 144 25.99 15.89 -19.50
N SER A 145 25.14 15.22 -20.29
CA SER A 145 25.17 15.40 -21.75
C SER A 145 24.20 16.52 -22.14
N PRO A 146 24.63 17.54 -22.90
CA PRO A 146 23.73 18.56 -23.43
C PRO A 146 23.07 18.01 -24.70
N ILE A 147 21.86 17.49 -24.56
CA ILE A 147 20.96 17.33 -25.71
C ILE A 147 19.94 18.44 -25.61
N ASP A 148 20.12 19.47 -26.44
CA ASP A 148 19.20 20.58 -26.60
C ASP A 148 17.98 20.10 -27.40
N THR A 149 17.17 19.24 -26.78
CA THR A 149 15.85 18.85 -27.27
C THR A 149 14.86 19.91 -26.88
N ASP A 150 14.05 20.37 -27.85
CA ASP A 150 12.91 21.26 -27.60
C ASP A 150 12.05 20.72 -26.43
N THR A 151 11.45 21.64 -25.67
CA THR A 151 10.72 21.34 -24.43
C THR A 151 9.58 20.34 -24.67
N GLU A 152 8.93 20.38 -25.84
CA GLU A 152 7.89 19.41 -26.19
C GLU A 152 8.45 18.01 -26.44
N THR A 153 9.64 17.90 -27.05
CA THR A 153 10.32 16.62 -27.23
C THR A 153 10.73 15.99 -25.88
N GLN A 154 11.24 16.79 -24.94
CA GLN A 154 11.60 16.31 -23.59
C GLN A 154 10.37 15.85 -22.80
N LYS A 155 9.28 16.60 -22.89
CA LYS A 155 7.99 16.26 -22.29
C LYS A 155 7.43 14.96 -22.87
N ALA A 156 7.47 14.78 -24.19
CA ALA A 156 7.05 13.56 -24.85
C ALA A 156 7.86 12.35 -24.39
N LEU A 157 9.19 12.48 -24.31
CA LEU A 157 10.07 11.41 -23.84
C LEU A 157 9.79 11.01 -22.40
N LYS A 158 9.66 11.98 -21.49
CA LYS A 158 9.35 11.71 -20.07
C LYS A 158 7.98 11.04 -19.91
N LYS A 159 6.98 11.48 -20.67
CA LYS A 159 5.66 10.83 -20.69
C LYS A 159 5.75 9.39 -21.19
N TYR A 160 6.51 9.16 -22.27
CA TYR A 160 6.73 7.83 -22.83
C TYR A 160 7.34 6.88 -21.80
N ILE A 161 8.35 7.33 -21.04
CA ILE A 161 8.98 6.51 -20.00
C ILE A 161 7.97 6.06 -18.93
N VAL A 162 7.10 6.97 -18.47
CA VAL A 162 6.03 6.65 -17.51
C VAL A 162 5.08 5.61 -18.08
N THR A 163 4.57 5.83 -19.30
CA THR A 163 3.60 4.93 -19.92
C THR A 163 4.19 3.55 -20.19
N GLU A 164 5.43 3.49 -20.69
CA GLU A 164 6.14 2.25 -20.96
C GLU A 164 6.41 1.46 -19.67
N THR A 165 6.72 2.15 -18.58
CA THR A 165 6.92 1.51 -17.27
C THR A 165 5.60 0.93 -16.76
N PHE A 166 4.49 1.67 -16.89
CA PHE A 166 3.18 1.17 -16.47
C PHE A 166 2.72 -0.02 -17.31
N SER A 167 2.89 0.02 -18.64
CA SER A 167 2.58 -1.11 -19.51
C SER A 167 3.30 -2.37 -19.08
N LYS A 168 4.60 -2.27 -18.75
CA LYS A 168 5.36 -3.43 -18.24
C LYS A 168 4.81 -3.99 -16.93
N ILE A 169 4.30 -3.13 -16.03
CA ILE A 169 3.66 -3.60 -14.80
C ILE A 169 2.39 -4.40 -15.14
N LEU A 170 1.59 -3.91 -16.08
CA LEU A 170 0.38 -4.60 -16.51
C LEU A 170 0.67 -5.92 -17.23
N ASP A 171 1.69 -5.95 -18.09
CA ASP A 171 2.14 -7.16 -18.78
C ASP A 171 2.63 -8.20 -17.77
N ASP A 172 3.48 -7.81 -16.82
CA ASP A 172 4.00 -8.70 -15.77
C ASP A 172 2.86 -9.31 -14.92
N ILE A 173 1.84 -8.50 -14.58
CA ILE A 173 0.64 -8.97 -13.84
C ILE A 173 -0.21 -9.92 -14.71
N TYR A 174 -0.46 -9.55 -15.96
CA TYR A 174 -1.25 -10.37 -16.88
C TYR A 174 -0.60 -11.73 -17.11
N ASP A 175 0.71 -11.75 -17.38
CA ASP A 175 1.47 -12.97 -17.62
C ASP A 175 1.39 -13.90 -16.41
N PHE A 176 1.53 -13.36 -15.18
CA PHE A 176 1.39 -14.13 -13.94
C PHE A 176 0.02 -14.82 -13.81
N HIS A 177 -1.07 -14.10 -14.05
CA HIS A 177 -2.42 -14.68 -13.98
C HIS A 177 -2.67 -15.68 -15.11
N SER A 178 -2.16 -15.41 -16.32
CA SER A 178 -2.29 -16.31 -17.47
C SER A 178 -1.54 -17.63 -17.27
N ASP A 179 -0.34 -17.57 -16.68
CA ASP A 179 0.44 -18.76 -16.33
C ASP A 179 -0.25 -19.56 -15.22
N THR A 180 -0.83 -18.89 -14.22
CA THR A 180 -1.59 -19.54 -13.14
C THR A 180 -2.83 -20.25 -13.68
N GLU A 181 -3.60 -19.62 -14.58
CA GLU A 181 -4.75 -20.24 -15.23
C GLU A 181 -4.32 -21.47 -16.05
N PHE A 182 -3.22 -21.37 -16.79
CA PHE A 182 -2.66 -22.49 -17.54
C PHE A 182 -2.24 -23.66 -16.62
N GLU A 183 -1.61 -23.38 -15.48
CA GLU A 183 -1.26 -24.40 -14.48
C GLU A 183 -2.50 -25.08 -13.89
N ILE A 184 -3.57 -24.31 -13.59
CA ILE A 184 -4.83 -24.85 -13.08
C ILE A 184 -5.47 -25.79 -14.11
N ILE A 185 -5.55 -25.38 -15.37
CA ILE A 185 -6.11 -26.19 -16.46
C ILE A 185 -5.31 -27.50 -16.59
N LYS A 186 -3.98 -27.39 -16.65
CA LYS A 186 -3.10 -28.55 -16.78
C LYS A 186 -3.21 -29.51 -15.59
N LEU A 187 -3.30 -28.97 -14.37
CA LEU A 187 -3.50 -29.76 -13.16
C LEU A 187 -4.83 -30.52 -13.21
N LYS A 188 -5.92 -29.82 -13.57
CA LYS A 188 -7.25 -30.44 -13.72
C LYS A 188 -7.26 -31.52 -14.78
N ASP A 189 -6.61 -31.31 -15.92
CA ASP A 189 -6.59 -32.30 -16.99
C ASP A 189 -5.85 -33.56 -16.57
N LEU A 190 -4.60 -33.43 -16.08
CA LEU A 190 -3.76 -34.58 -15.75
C LEU A 190 -4.28 -35.37 -14.55
N GLU A 191 -4.59 -34.68 -13.44
CA GLU A 191 -4.90 -35.36 -12.18
C GLU A 191 -6.32 -35.92 -12.18
N ILE A 192 -7.30 -35.24 -12.79
CA ILE A 192 -8.66 -35.78 -12.87
C ILE A 192 -8.71 -36.97 -13.85
N ASP A 193 -7.92 -36.97 -14.93
CA ASP A 193 -7.81 -38.14 -15.81
C ASP A 193 -7.17 -39.34 -15.09
N MET A 194 -6.16 -39.09 -14.26
CA MET A 194 -5.55 -40.13 -13.42
C MET A 194 -6.56 -40.69 -12.41
N ILE A 195 -7.30 -39.83 -11.70
CA ILE A 195 -8.35 -40.24 -10.75
C ILE A 195 -9.45 -41.05 -11.47
N ALA A 196 -9.89 -40.59 -12.65
CA ALA A 196 -10.90 -41.30 -13.43
C ALA A 196 -10.42 -42.69 -13.85
N SER A 197 -9.16 -42.80 -14.29
CA SER A 197 -8.56 -44.09 -14.67
C SER A 197 -8.49 -45.05 -13.48
N SER A 198 -8.05 -44.59 -12.31
CA SER A 198 -8.03 -45.39 -11.08
C SER A 198 -9.42 -45.87 -10.64
N ILE A 199 -10.46 -45.03 -10.83
CA ILE A 199 -11.85 -45.45 -10.57
C ILE A 199 -12.29 -46.55 -11.55
N GLU A 200 -11.98 -46.41 -12.84
CA GLU A 200 -12.33 -47.41 -13.86
C GLU A 200 -11.60 -48.74 -13.65
N GLU A 201 -10.35 -48.69 -13.22
CA GLU A 201 -9.52 -49.86 -12.89
C GLU A 201 -9.93 -50.55 -11.57
N ASN A 202 -10.88 -49.96 -10.82
CA ASN A 202 -11.29 -50.39 -9.48
C ASN A 202 -10.12 -50.48 -8.50
N ASP A 203 -9.26 -49.46 -8.50
CA ASP A 203 -8.23 -49.29 -7.49
C ASP A 203 -8.82 -49.19 -6.07
N ASP A 204 -7.97 -49.41 -5.07
CA ASP A 204 -8.36 -49.33 -3.67
C ASP A 204 -8.94 -47.95 -3.30
N LYS A 205 -10.03 -47.96 -2.52
CA LYS A 205 -10.73 -46.72 -2.15
C LYS A 205 -9.82 -45.74 -1.39
N GLU A 206 -8.95 -46.23 -0.50
CA GLU A 206 -8.02 -45.35 0.23
C GLU A 206 -7.02 -44.68 -0.73
N PHE A 207 -6.62 -45.38 -1.79
CA PHE A 207 -5.75 -44.81 -2.81
C PHE A 207 -6.46 -43.72 -3.64
N ILE A 208 -7.70 -43.97 -4.07
CA ILE A 208 -8.50 -42.98 -4.81
C ILE A 208 -8.77 -41.75 -3.94
N ASP A 209 -9.13 -41.95 -2.67
CA ASP A 209 -9.33 -40.86 -1.70
C ASP A 209 -8.04 -40.02 -1.54
N TYR A 210 -6.88 -40.68 -1.43
CA TYR A 210 -5.58 -40.00 -1.39
C TYR A 210 -5.30 -39.17 -2.65
N LEU A 211 -5.58 -39.69 -3.85
CA LEU A 211 -5.39 -38.95 -5.10
C LEU A 211 -6.27 -37.69 -5.15
N ILE A 212 -7.54 -37.82 -4.74
CA ILE A 212 -8.49 -36.69 -4.69
C ILE A 212 -8.00 -35.63 -3.70
N GLU A 213 -7.62 -36.03 -2.48
CA GLU A 213 -7.12 -35.10 -1.47
C GLU A 213 -5.84 -34.39 -1.93
N SER A 214 -4.90 -35.14 -2.52
CA SER A 214 -3.66 -34.59 -3.09
C SER A 214 -3.95 -33.57 -4.20
N PHE A 215 -4.85 -33.90 -5.13
CA PHE A 215 -5.29 -32.99 -6.19
C PHE A 215 -5.92 -31.71 -5.61
N GLN A 216 -6.86 -31.84 -4.68
CA GLN A 216 -7.54 -30.70 -4.05
C GLN A 216 -6.56 -29.81 -3.27
N GLN A 217 -5.56 -30.39 -2.61
CA GLN A 217 -4.52 -29.60 -1.93
C GLN A 217 -3.66 -28.82 -2.92
N LYS A 218 -3.31 -29.40 -4.08
CA LYS A 218 -2.58 -28.68 -5.14
C LYS A 218 -3.43 -27.57 -5.73
N LEU A 219 -4.69 -27.86 -6.05
CA LEU A 219 -5.63 -26.88 -6.61
C LEU A 219 -5.86 -25.71 -5.65
N LYS A 220 -6.06 -25.98 -4.35
CA LYS A 220 -6.28 -24.95 -3.34
C LYS A 220 -5.11 -23.98 -3.17
N LYS A 221 -3.89 -24.38 -3.55
CA LYS A 221 -2.72 -23.47 -3.55
C LYS A 221 -2.74 -22.50 -4.72
N LEU A 222 -3.37 -22.87 -5.83
CA LEU A 222 -3.46 -22.07 -7.06
C LEU A 222 -4.77 -21.27 -7.10
N ASP A 223 -5.88 -21.91 -6.76
CA ASP A 223 -7.21 -21.30 -6.68
C ASP A 223 -8.02 -21.94 -5.53
N ALA A 224 -8.04 -21.26 -4.39
CA ALA A 224 -8.82 -21.68 -3.23
C ALA A 224 -10.34 -21.53 -3.41
N SER A 225 -10.78 -20.76 -4.41
CA SER A 225 -12.19 -20.50 -4.69
C SER A 225 -12.83 -21.55 -5.60
N ASP A 226 -12.02 -22.43 -6.21
CA ASP A 226 -12.50 -23.47 -7.11
C ASP A 226 -13.48 -24.43 -6.40
N PRO A 227 -14.67 -24.71 -6.97
CA PRO A 227 -15.66 -25.60 -6.39
C PRO A 227 -15.13 -27.00 -6.06
N LEU A 228 -14.19 -27.52 -6.85
CA LEU A 228 -13.61 -28.85 -6.66
C LEU A 228 -12.87 -28.97 -5.33
N CYS A 229 -12.36 -27.87 -4.76
CA CYS A 229 -11.71 -27.83 -3.45
C CYS A 229 -12.67 -28.13 -2.28
N SER A 230 -13.99 -28.07 -2.51
CA SER A 230 -15.01 -28.25 -1.47
C SER A 230 -15.71 -29.62 -1.51
N TYR A 231 -15.49 -30.40 -2.58
CA TYR A 231 -16.17 -31.67 -2.76
C TYR A 231 -15.60 -32.75 -1.83
N SER A 232 -16.48 -33.51 -1.17
CA SER A 232 -16.07 -34.75 -0.52
C SER A 232 -15.63 -35.77 -1.58
N SER A 233 -14.70 -36.67 -1.24
CA SER A 233 -14.23 -37.73 -2.15
C SER A 233 -15.38 -38.57 -2.74
N GLU A 234 -16.37 -38.91 -1.92
CA GLU A 234 -17.55 -39.66 -2.34
C GLU A 234 -18.37 -38.94 -3.42
N TYR A 235 -18.59 -37.63 -3.22
CA TYR A 235 -19.26 -36.79 -4.22
C TYR A 235 -18.41 -36.65 -5.50
N PHE A 236 -17.09 -36.50 -5.35
CA PHE A 236 -16.16 -36.39 -6.47
C PHE A 236 -16.22 -37.63 -7.37
N ILE A 237 -16.13 -38.82 -6.76
CA ILE A 237 -16.19 -40.11 -7.45
C ILE A 237 -17.55 -40.27 -8.16
N GLN A 238 -18.66 -40.00 -7.48
CA GLN A 238 -20.01 -40.13 -8.07
C GLN A 238 -20.24 -39.19 -9.25
N ASN A 239 -19.54 -38.05 -9.29
CA ASN A 239 -19.72 -37.01 -10.30
C ASN A 239 -18.55 -36.89 -11.27
N ILE A 240 -17.60 -37.83 -11.27
CA ILE A 240 -16.37 -37.74 -12.07
C ILE A 240 -16.66 -37.50 -13.55
N ALA A 241 -17.63 -38.22 -14.15
CA ALA A 241 -17.99 -38.04 -15.55
C ALA A 241 -18.56 -36.64 -15.87
N SER A 242 -19.30 -36.05 -14.94
CA SER A 242 -19.82 -34.68 -15.06
C SER A 242 -18.69 -33.66 -14.91
N ILE A 243 -17.77 -33.90 -13.97
CA ILE A 243 -16.58 -33.07 -13.75
C ILE A 243 -15.68 -33.07 -15.00
N MET A 244 -15.44 -34.23 -15.61
CA MET A 244 -14.69 -34.37 -16.87
C MET A 244 -15.34 -33.58 -18.02
N LYS A 245 -16.67 -33.58 -18.10
CA LYS A 245 -17.41 -32.89 -19.16
C LYS A 245 -17.42 -31.37 -18.97
N ALA A 246 -17.30 -30.89 -17.74
CA ALA A 246 -17.30 -29.47 -17.38
C ALA A 246 -15.94 -28.78 -17.54
N ARG A 247 -14.87 -29.51 -17.92
CA ARG A 247 -13.53 -28.95 -18.15
C ARG A 247 -13.39 -28.07 -19.41
N LYS A 248 -14.49 -27.64 -20.04
CA LYS A 248 -14.51 -26.87 -21.30
C LYS A 248 -14.74 -25.38 -21.08
#